data_AF-A0A1T3NWY3-F1
#
_entry.id   AF-A0A1T3NWY3-F1
#
_cell.length_a   1.000
_cell.length_b   1.000
_cell.length_c   1.000
_cell.angle_alpha   90.00
_cell.angle_beta   90.00
_cell.angle_gamma   90.00
#
_symmetry.space_group_name_H-M   'P 1'
#
loop_
_entity.id
_entity.type
_entity.pdbx_description
1 polymer ?
#
loop_
_entity_poly.entity_id
_entity_poly.type
_entity_poly.pdbx_seq_one_letter_code
_entity_poly.pdbx_strand_id
1 'polypeptide(L)'
;MSKTAIIALLAELNDVDGTIFARMREEMPAALRETETLPPALVRDALRRADQAALFAIAGNLGLPRGALAALYTGPALPALRALRALAPKNPRAYTEATRGLGELMERHLGDSTAAWGRLLAALPTRTTSLGAAIEAAGAGEEAADLRVPADLRAEFRQLLLLAPAGVLAELLPALRPHTVRDLLRFGAEVPPAVLAEQIARATPAQRLALARARRARPEVAGALIELGDSALNAAVYLNPRTGPAIRARIMASTTPLHPTVAERVCRDWAITIRLPALWSGDPLLVRSALLRRGALGLPLSECLAIWQERGVEGLRPYTHHVVPMPTGRQAQPFRAPRYRLVLLITLLRLGERSGPRAALDLVADLALPEPLAARCRELLTGPDALDRLRTEVAAAGGTRRLARRLRGHLPGVGWPMIETPVVDWAEIRRAHRRNPFGVRALALLLDQDGCPSELRRAAEAVPRSPYRPRPGRWPTPVTWSDPRGMHRRPPEEQTTATELATGRMPLAEVLTRPRAAAAAELLGRCEAIAPDAPAARELRERFRALIEHQVAPEDRVPFAVVALRLLPDFEGSLAELVTTAAGAART
;
A
#
# COMPACT_ATOMS: atom_id res chain seq x y z
N MET A 1 -0.42 36.15 -20.17
CA MET A 1 -0.03 35.02 -21.06
C MET A 1 0.24 35.58 -22.45
N SER A 2 1.29 35.11 -23.14
CA SER A 2 1.50 35.51 -24.54
C SER A 2 0.37 34.99 -25.41
N LYS A 3 0.00 35.74 -26.45
CA LYS A 3 -1.01 35.34 -27.45
C LYS A 3 -0.78 33.92 -27.98
N THR A 4 0.49 33.52 -28.14
CA THR A 4 0.92 32.18 -28.57
C THR A 4 0.58 31.10 -27.54
N ALA A 5 0.80 31.34 -26.25
CA ALA A 5 0.45 30.39 -25.19
C ALA A 5 -1.07 30.19 -25.05
N ILE A 6 -1.87 31.22 -25.35
CA ILE A 6 -3.34 31.12 -25.29
C ILE A 6 -3.92 30.48 -26.55
N ILE A 7 -3.33 30.71 -27.73
CA ILE A 7 -3.70 29.99 -28.96
C ILE A 7 -3.39 28.49 -28.81
N ALA A 8 -2.26 28.13 -28.18
CA ALA A 8 -1.96 26.74 -27.85
C ALA A 8 -2.95 26.15 -26.82
N LEU A 9 -3.32 26.92 -25.80
CA LEU A 9 -4.33 26.53 -24.81
C LEU A 9 -5.73 26.33 -25.42
N LEU A 10 -6.11 27.14 -26.42
CA LEU A 10 -7.41 27.06 -27.10
C LEU A 10 -7.44 25.99 -28.21
N ALA A 11 -6.30 25.65 -28.80
CA ALA A 11 -6.16 24.53 -29.72
C ALA A 11 -6.25 23.17 -29.01
N GLU A 12 -5.80 23.09 -27.76
CA GLU A 12 -5.94 21.91 -26.88
C GLU A 12 -7.35 21.74 -26.29
N LEU A 13 -8.17 22.81 -26.26
CA LEU A 13 -9.57 22.79 -25.81
C LEU A 13 -10.56 22.36 -26.93
N ASN A 14 -10.06 21.71 -27.98
CA ASN A 14 -10.85 21.24 -29.11
C ASN A 14 -11.88 20.18 -28.66
N ASP A 15 -13.17 20.47 -28.90
CA ASP A 15 -14.16 19.40 -29.08
C ASP A 15 -13.90 18.73 -30.46
N VAL A 16 -14.33 17.48 -30.59
CA VAL A 16 -14.13 16.56 -31.73
C VAL A 16 -14.51 17.19 -33.08
N ASP A 17 -15.35 18.23 -33.10
CA ASP A 17 -15.86 18.89 -34.32
C ASP A 17 -15.27 20.30 -34.62
N GLY A 18 -14.26 20.78 -33.87
CA GLY A 18 -13.47 21.98 -34.25
C GLY A 18 -14.23 23.32 -34.35
N THR A 19 -15.49 23.36 -33.93
CA THR A 19 -16.44 24.44 -34.26
C THR A 19 -16.17 25.74 -33.49
N ILE A 20 -15.63 25.63 -32.26
CA ILE A 20 -15.35 26.78 -31.38
C ILE A 20 -14.14 27.58 -31.91
N PHE A 21 -13.10 26.89 -32.36
CA PHE A 21 -11.90 27.53 -32.91
C PHE A 21 -12.19 28.22 -34.24
N ALA A 22 -12.97 27.60 -35.13
CA ALA A 22 -13.36 28.17 -36.42
C ALA A 22 -14.23 29.44 -36.26
N ARG A 23 -15.22 29.39 -35.36
CA ARG A 23 -16.14 30.51 -35.12
C ARG A 23 -15.46 31.70 -34.45
N MET A 24 -14.56 31.46 -33.50
CA MET A 24 -13.76 32.53 -32.88
C MET A 24 -12.78 33.19 -33.86
N ARG A 25 -12.29 32.45 -34.86
CA ARG A 25 -11.40 33.00 -35.90
C ARG A 25 -12.15 33.94 -36.85
N GLU A 26 -13.41 33.64 -37.15
CA GLU A 26 -14.28 34.49 -38.00
C GLU A 26 -14.87 35.68 -37.23
N GLU A 27 -15.26 35.50 -35.97
CA GLU A 27 -15.89 36.54 -35.14
C GLU A 27 -14.89 37.47 -34.43
N MET A 28 -13.58 37.21 -34.50
CA MET A 28 -12.56 38.06 -33.85
C MET A 28 -12.55 39.48 -34.45
N PRO A 29 -12.99 40.52 -33.70
CA PRO A 29 -12.94 41.90 -34.18
C PRO A 29 -11.48 42.28 -34.49
N ALA A 30 -11.25 43.06 -35.54
CA ALA A 30 -9.91 43.47 -35.97
C ALA A 30 -9.07 44.08 -34.81
N ALA A 31 -9.73 44.75 -33.86
CA ALA A 31 -9.10 45.34 -32.67
C ALA A 31 -8.46 44.31 -31.70
N LEU A 32 -8.85 43.03 -31.73
CA LEU A 32 -8.25 41.98 -30.89
C LEU A 32 -7.06 41.27 -31.55
N ARG A 33 -6.74 41.59 -32.82
CA ARG A 33 -5.55 41.03 -33.49
C ARG A 33 -4.27 41.71 -33.04
N GLU A 34 -4.35 42.96 -32.58
CA GLU A 34 -3.19 43.77 -32.20
C GLU A 34 -2.90 43.77 -30.70
N THR A 35 -3.76 43.15 -29.89
CA THR A 35 -3.53 43.04 -28.44
C THR A 35 -2.70 41.80 -28.08
N GLU A 36 -1.58 42.01 -27.36
CA GLU A 36 -0.70 40.92 -26.88
C GLU A 36 -1.33 40.07 -25.76
N THR A 37 -2.41 40.57 -25.14
CA THR A 37 -3.09 39.96 -23.99
C THR A 37 -4.60 39.95 -24.17
N LEU A 38 -5.26 38.83 -23.81
CA LEU A 38 -6.71 38.70 -23.85
C LEU A 38 -7.37 39.28 -22.58
N PRO A 39 -8.63 39.74 -22.66
CA PRO A 39 -9.33 40.33 -21.53
C PRO A 39 -9.50 39.34 -20.35
N PRO A 40 -9.26 39.76 -19.09
CA PRO A 40 -9.39 38.94 -17.88
C PRO A 40 -10.75 38.24 -17.70
N ALA A 41 -11.83 38.79 -18.28
CA ALA A 41 -13.14 38.17 -18.26
C ALA A 41 -13.19 36.84 -19.04
N LEU A 42 -12.47 36.77 -20.17
CA LEU A 42 -12.38 35.58 -21.02
C LEU A 42 -11.54 34.49 -20.34
N VAL A 43 -10.46 34.89 -19.67
CA VAL A 43 -9.61 33.99 -18.85
C VAL A 43 -10.40 33.46 -17.66
N ARG A 44 -11.14 34.31 -16.94
CA ARG A 44 -12.03 33.89 -15.84
C ARG A 44 -13.10 32.89 -16.31
N ASP A 45 -13.64 33.06 -17.51
CA ASP A 45 -14.64 32.14 -18.05
C ASP A 45 -14.02 30.78 -18.46
N ALA A 46 -12.80 30.77 -18.99
CA ALA A 46 -12.04 29.54 -19.24
C ALA A 46 -11.59 28.84 -17.93
N LEU A 47 -11.24 29.60 -16.88
CA LEU A 47 -10.92 29.08 -15.55
C LEU A 47 -12.12 28.42 -14.88
N ARG A 48 -13.33 28.98 -15.04
CA ARG A 48 -14.60 28.38 -14.59
C ARG A 48 -14.93 27.06 -15.31
N ARG A 49 -14.43 26.87 -16.52
CA ARG A 49 -14.67 25.70 -17.37
C ARG A 49 -13.57 24.63 -17.28
N ALA A 50 -12.53 24.83 -16.46
CA ALA A 50 -11.41 23.90 -16.34
C ALA A 50 -11.73 22.66 -15.49
N ASP A 51 -11.17 21.50 -15.87
CA ASP A 51 -11.41 20.20 -15.22
C ASP A 51 -10.91 20.17 -13.76
N GLN A 52 -11.83 19.88 -12.84
CA GLN A 52 -11.60 19.73 -11.40
C GLN A 52 -10.47 18.73 -11.07
N ALA A 53 -10.24 17.72 -11.91
CA ALA A 53 -9.16 16.75 -11.73
C ALA A 53 -7.76 17.40 -11.70
N ALA A 54 -7.57 18.51 -12.43
CA ALA A 54 -6.34 19.29 -12.38
C ALA A 54 -6.24 20.01 -11.03
N LEU A 55 -7.26 20.78 -10.63
CA LEU A 55 -7.27 21.56 -9.38
C LEU A 55 -6.98 20.73 -8.11
N PHE A 56 -7.36 19.45 -8.10
CA PHE A 56 -7.10 18.54 -6.98
C PHE A 56 -5.67 18.00 -6.90
N ALA A 57 -5.05 17.61 -8.02
CA ALA A 57 -3.65 17.16 -8.06
C ALA A 57 -2.69 18.22 -7.50
N ILE A 58 -3.16 19.44 -7.67
CA ILE A 58 -2.52 20.71 -7.47
C ILE A 58 -2.55 21.13 -5.99
N ALA A 59 -3.74 21.24 -5.41
CA ALA A 59 -3.92 21.60 -4.00
C ALA A 59 -3.18 20.65 -3.03
N GLY A 60 -3.06 19.38 -3.41
CA GLY A 60 -2.32 18.38 -2.64
C GLY A 60 -0.81 18.57 -2.62
N ASN A 61 -0.22 19.14 -3.66
CA ASN A 61 1.23 19.33 -3.76
C ASN A 61 1.70 20.59 -3.01
N LEU A 62 0.80 21.54 -2.76
CA LEU A 62 1.11 22.79 -2.04
C LEU A 62 0.87 22.75 -0.54
N GLY A 63 0.40 21.62 0.00
CA GLY A 63 0.22 21.46 1.45
C GLY A 63 -0.81 22.43 2.04
N LEU A 64 -1.85 22.79 1.27
CA LEU A 64 -2.90 23.69 1.73
C LEU A 64 -3.57 23.15 3.01
N PRO A 65 -3.92 24.03 3.97
CA PRO A 65 -4.50 23.63 5.24
C PRO A 65 -5.83 22.89 5.08
N ARG A 66 -6.18 22.07 6.09
CA ARG A 66 -7.30 21.10 6.12
C ARG A 66 -8.66 21.65 5.64
N GLY A 67 -8.92 22.95 5.76
CA GLY A 67 -10.16 23.59 5.31
C GLY A 67 -10.19 24.03 3.83
N ALA A 68 -9.04 24.24 3.19
CA ALA A 68 -8.97 24.78 1.83
C ALA A 68 -9.25 23.71 0.75
N LEU A 69 -8.87 22.45 1.00
CA LEU A 69 -9.27 21.33 0.14
C LEU A 69 -10.78 21.09 0.19
N ALA A 70 -11.44 21.32 1.33
CA ALA A 70 -12.90 21.24 1.47
C ALA A 70 -13.62 22.29 0.59
N ALA A 71 -13.05 23.49 0.46
CA ALA A 71 -13.58 24.54 -0.42
C ALA A 71 -13.51 24.19 -1.92
N LEU A 72 -12.61 23.29 -2.34
CA LEU A 72 -12.56 22.76 -3.72
C LEU A 72 -13.70 21.78 -4.03
N TYR A 73 -14.45 21.33 -3.01
CA TYR A 73 -15.65 20.49 -3.17
C TYR A 73 -16.95 21.29 -3.31
N THR A 74 -16.88 22.63 -3.45
CA THR A 74 -18.07 23.49 -3.57
C THR A 74 -18.80 23.36 -4.91
N GLY A 75 -18.23 22.64 -5.89
CA GLY A 75 -18.88 22.31 -7.15
C GLY A 75 -19.79 21.06 -7.09
N PRO A 76 -20.38 20.66 -8.24
CA PRO A 76 -21.33 19.54 -8.29
C PRO A 76 -20.72 18.22 -7.77
N ALA A 77 -21.53 17.47 -7.02
CA ALA A 77 -21.09 16.28 -6.27
C ALA A 77 -20.41 15.20 -7.14
N LEU A 78 -20.98 14.89 -8.31
CA LEU A 78 -20.48 13.84 -9.20
C LEU A 78 -19.11 14.18 -9.84
N PRO A 79 -18.91 15.38 -10.44
CA PRO A 79 -17.60 15.87 -10.83
C PRO A 79 -16.56 15.81 -9.71
N ALA A 80 -16.94 16.18 -8.47
CA ALA A 80 -16.02 16.15 -7.34
C ALA A 80 -15.58 14.72 -6.98
N LEU A 81 -16.48 13.73 -7.03
CA LEU A 81 -16.14 12.31 -6.85
C LEU A 81 -15.17 11.81 -7.93
N ARG A 82 -15.41 12.18 -9.19
CA ARG A 82 -14.54 11.82 -10.32
C ARG A 82 -13.16 12.45 -10.20
N ALA A 83 -13.08 13.70 -9.76
CA ALA A 83 -11.83 14.39 -9.53
C ALA A 83 -11.04 13.78 -8.36
N LEU A 84 -11.72 13.41 -7.27
CA LEU A 84 -11.13 12.62 -6.18
C LEU A 84 -10.53 11.30 -6.68
N ARG A 85 -11.24 10.57 -7.54
CA ARG A 85 -10.71 9.34 -8.15
C ARG A 85 -9.44 9.62 -8.97
N ALA A 86 -9.43 10.69 -9.77
CA ALA A 86 -8.27 11.08 -10.56
C ALA A 86 -7.08 11.54 -9.70
N LEU A 87 -7.36 12.07 -8.49
CA LEU A 87 -6.35 12.49 -7.52
C LEU A 87 -5.62 11.31 -6.86
N ALA A 88 -6.33 10.20 -6.60
CA ALA A 88 -5.80 9.06 -5.85
C ALA A 88 -4.39 8.59 -6.30
N PRO A 89 -4.06 8.51 -7.62
CA PRO A 89 -2.71 8.15 -8.07
C PRO A 89 -1.69 9.26 -7.95
N LYS A 90 -2.11 10.50 -8.19
CA LYS A 90 -1.23 11.66 -8.33
C LYS A 90 -0.82 12.23 -6.97
N ASN A 91 -1.76 12.32 -6.03
CA ASN A 91 -1.49 12.78 -4.68
C ASN A 91 -2.19 11.90 -3.62
N PRO A 92 -1.52 10.80 -3.23
CA PRO A 92 -2.00 9.88 -2.22
C PRO A 92 -2.36 10.55 -0.89
N ARG A 93 -1.66 11.61 -0.48
CA ARG A 93 -1.85 12.26 0.83
C ARG A 93 -3.12 13.11 0.84
N ALA A 94 -3.26 14.02 -0.13
CA ALA A 94 -4.43 14.88 -0.26
C ALA A 94 -5.71 14.08 -0.49
N TYR A 95 -5.63 13.01 -1.30
CA TYR A 95 -6.72 12.05 -1.45
C TYR A 95 -7.17 11.48 -0.09
N THR A 96 -6.21 11.05 0.74
CA THR A 96 -6.49 10.45 2.05
C THR A 96 -7.10 11.46 3.02
N GLU A 97 -6.62 12.70 2.99
CA GLU A 97 -7.12 13.76 3.86
C GLU A 97 -8.58 14.13 3.52
N ALA A 98 -8.89 14.29 2.23
CA ALA A 98 -10.24 14.60 1.78
C ALA A 98 -11.24 13.45 2.02
N THR A 99 -10.82 12.21 1.74
CA THR A 99 -11.70 11.06 1.91
C THR A 99 -12.01 10.71 3.35
N ARG A 100 -11.15 11.06 4.30
CA ARG A 100 -11.45 10.91 5.73
C ARG A 100 -12.63 11.78 6.14
N GLY A 101 -12.64 13.06 5.75
CA GLY A 101 -13.74 13.98 6.06
C GLY A 101 -15.06 13.53 5.43
N LEU A 102 -15.01 13.00 4.20
CA LEU A 102 -16.18 12.42 3.55
C LEU A 102 -16.70 11.16 4.26
N GLY A 103 -15.81 10.26 4.69
CA GLY A 103 -16.20 9.08 5.46
C GLY A 103 -16.91 9.45 6.77
N GLU A 104 -16.38 10.42 7.52
CA GLU A 104 -17.00 10.94 8.76
C GLU A 104 -18.39 11.56 8.50
N LEU A 105 -18.54 12.27 7.39
CA LEU A 105 -19.81 12.91 7.00
C LEU A 105 -20.85 11.85 6.56
N MET A 106 -20.42 10.84 5.81
CA MET A 106 -21.27 9.72 5.40
C MET A 106 -21.72 8.87 6.59
N GLU A 107 -20.82 8.57 7.52
CA GLU A 107 -21.17 7.86 8.76
C GLU A 107 -22.23 8.64 9.57
N ARG A 108 -22.06 9.96 9.69
CA ARG A 108 -22.99 10.81 10.45
C ARG A 108 -24.37 10.92 9.81
N HIS A 109 -24.44 11.10 8.48
CA HIS A 109 -25.70 11.45 7.81
C HIS A 109 -26.38 10.28 7.11
N LEU A 110 -25.63 9.30 6.58
CA LEU A 110 -26.21 8.13 5.91
C LEU A 110 -26.33 6.95 6.86
N GLY A 111 -25.34 6.76 7.74
CA GLY A 111 -25.26 5.59 8.61
C GLY A 111 -25.38 4.28 7.83
N ASP A 112 -26.09 3.32 8.41
CA ASP A 112 -26.47 2.01 7.85
C ASP A 112 -27.78 2.04 7.02
N SER A 113 -28.37 3.22 6.81
CA SER A 113 -29.66 3.35 6.11
C SER A 113 -29.54 3.09 4.61
N THR A 114 -29.95 1.91 4.15
CA THR A 114 -30.04 1.56 2.72
C THR A 114 -30.81 2.60 1.91
N ALA A 115 -31.86 3.18 2.49
CA ALA A 115 -32.66 4.25 1.88
C ALA A 115 -31.87 5.56 1.70
N ALA A 116 -31.10 5.99 2.70
CA ALA A 116 -30.27 7.19 2.58
C ALA A 116 -29.19 7.04 1.51
N TRP A 117 -28.58 5.85 1.43
CA TRP A 117 -27.62 5.51 0.38
C TRP A 117 -28.28 5.47 -1.02
N GLY A 118 -29.49 4.92 -1.12
CA GLY A 118 -30.29 4.94 -2.36
C GLY A 118 -30.61 6.37 -2.82
N ARG A 119 -31.02 7.25 -1.88
CA ARG A 119 -31.29 8.67 -2.17
C ARG A 119 -30.05 9.41 -2.65
N LEU A 120 -28.89 9.20 -2.02
CA LEU A 120 -27.63 9.78 -2.47
C LEU A 120 -27.35 9.38 -3.92
N LEU A 121 -27.46 8.08 -4.23
CA LEU A 121 -27.23 7.58 -5.59
C LEU A 121 -28.16 8.16 -6.64
N ALA A 122 -29.45 8.24 -6.34
CA ALA A 122 -30.45 8.81 -7.24
C ALA A 122 -30.19 10.30 -7.51
N ALA A 123 -29.69 11.02 -6.50
CA ALA A 123 -29.46 12.45 -6.58
C ALA A 123 -28.12 12.83 -7.24
N LEU A 124 -27.08 11.98 -7.15
CA LEU A 124 -25.73 12.30 -7.62
C LEU A 124 -25.65 12.84 -9.07
N PRO A 125 -26.36 12.29 -10.09
CA PRO A 125 -26.29 12.79 -11.46
C PRO A 125 -26.81 14.20 -11.66
N THR A 126 -27.80 14.61 -10.86
CA THR A 126 -28.56 15.85 -11.07
C THR A 126 -28.25 16.93 -10.03
N ARG A 127 -27.56 16.59 -8.93
CA ARG A 127 -27.19 17.53 -7.88
C ARG A 127 -26.10 18.50 -8.33
N THR A 128 -26.44 19.78 -8.34
CA THR A 128 -25.52 20.90 -8.59
C THR A 128 -24.77 21.36 -7.35
N THR A 129 -25.19 20.91 -6.17
CA THR A 129 -24.60 21.23 -4.87
C THR A 129 -23.32 20.44 -4.60
N SER A 130 -22.59 20.87 -3.57
CA SER A 130 -21.40 20.15 -3.07
C SER A 130 -21.72 18.71 -2.68
N LEU A 131 -20.69 17.84 -2.73
CA LEU A 131 -20.81 16.46 -2.28
C LEU A 131 -21.24 16.36 -0.81
N GLY A 132 -20.75 17.25 0.06
CA GLY A 132 -21.17 17.31 1.47
C GLY A 132 -22.67 17.60 1.62
N ALA A 133 -23.16 18.64 0.93
CA ALA A 133 -24.58 18.98 0.95
C ALA A 133 -25.46 17.88 0.35
N ALA A 134 -24.98 17.16 -0.68
CA ALA A 134 -25.69 16.01 -1.25
C ALA A 134 -25.82 14.86 -0.24
N ILE A 135 -24.78 14.59 0.56
CA ILE A 135 -24.81 13.55 1.60
C ILE A 135 -25.74 13.97 2.75
N GLU A 136 -25.68 15.22 3.21
CA GLU A 136 -26.57 15.75 4.25
C GLU A 136 -28.04 15.67 3.83
N ALA A 137 -28.36 16.13 2.61
CA ALA A 137 -29.71 16.08 2.06
C ALA A 137 -30.21 14.63 1.89
N ALA A 138 -29.34 13.72 1.47
CA ALA A 138 -29.69 12.30 1.37
C ALA A 138 -29.99 11.69 2.74
N GLY A 139 -29.25 12.08 3.79
CA GLY A 139 -29.51 11.66 5.17
C GLY A 139 -30.83 12.17 5.74
N ALA A 140 -31.17 13.44 5.47
CA ALA A 140 -32.37 14.08 5.98
C ALA A 140 -33.67 13.69 5.26
N GLY A 141 -33.60 13.04 4.09
CA GLY A 141 -34.79 12.62 3.35
C GLY A 141 -35.57 11.51 4.05
N GLU A 142 -36.90 11.55 3.96
CA GLU A 142 -37.78 10.50 4.51
C GLU A 142 -38.21 9.48 3.45
N GLU A 143 -38.10 9.83 2.16
CA GLU A 143 -38.51 8.96 1.06
C GLU A 143 -37.68 7.67 1.01
N ALA A 144 -38.36 6.53 1.00
CA ALA A 144 -37.72 5.25 0.76
C ALA A 144 -37.15 5.22 -0.67
N ALA A 145 -35.85 4.93 -0.79
CA ALA A 145 -35.18 4.78 -2.08
C ALA A 145 -34.40 3.45 -2.11
N ASP A 146 -34.69 2.61 -3.09
CA ASP A 146 -33.94 1.37 -3.28
C ASP A 146 -32.46 1.66 -3.55
N LEU A 147 -31.58 0.81 -3.00
CA LEU A 147 -30.15 0.84 -3.31
C LEU A 147 -29.88 0.24 -4.71
N ARG A 148 -30.32 0.93 -5.76
CA ARG A 148 -30.05 0.57 -7.17
C ARG A 148 -28.95 1.44 -7.71
N VAL A 149 -27.88 0.80 -8.17
CA VAL A 149 -26.70 1.49 -8.72
C VAL A 149 -26.83 1.60 -10.23
N PRO A 150 -26.98 2.81 -10.78
CA PRO A 150 -26.90 3.04 -12.22
C PRO A 150 -25.56 2.55 -12.79
N ALA A 151 -25.56 2.04 -14.02
CA ALA A 151 -24.36 1.43 -14.61
C ALA A 151 -23.19 2.43 -14.76
N ASP A 152 -23.54 3.68 -15.07
CA ASP A 152 -22.66 4.84 -15.24
C ASP A 152 -22.10 5.38 -13.91
N LEU A 153 -22.75 5.10 -12.78
CA LEU A 153 -22.29 5.50 -11.43
C LEU A 153 -21.56 4.39 -10.68
N ARG A 154 -21.36 3.21 -11.26
CA ARG A 154 -20.75 2.06 -10.55
C ARG A 154 -19.40 2.39 -9.94
N ALA A 155 -18.59 3.20 -10.62
CA ALA A 155 -17.26 3.54 -10.13
C ALA A 155 -17.35 4.50 -8.94
N GLU A 156 -18.18 5.52 -9.02
CA GLU A 156 -18.38 6.52 -7.97
C GLU A 156 -19.07 5.90 -6.75
N PHE A 157 -20.05 5.02 -6.96
CA PHE A 157 -20.68 4.30 -5.86
C PHE A 157 -19.71 3.38 -5.12
N ARG A 158 -18.88 2.62 -5.85
CA ARG A 158 -17.81 1.83 -5.23
C ARG A 158 -16.88 2.71 -4.40
N GLN A 159 -16.63 3.94 -4.84
CA GLN A 159 -15.78 4.88 -4.11
C GLN A 159 -16.40 5.28 -2.79
N LEU A 160 -17.67 5.64 -2.81
CA LEU A 160 -18.42 5.93 -1.60
C LEU A 160 -18.45 4.71 -0.66
N LEU A 161 -18.72 3.51 -1.17
CA LEU A 161 -18.73 2.29 -0.35
C LEU A 161 -17.37 1.95 0.27
N LEU A 162 -16.25 2.26 -0.40
CA LEU A 162 -14.92 2.07 0.19
C LEU A 162 -14.59 3.08 1.29
N LEU A 163 -15.34 4.18 1.38
CA LEU A 163 -15.26 5.16 2.47
C LEU A 163 -16.21 4.84 3.63
N ALA A 164 -17.18 3.95 3.41
CA ALA A 164 -18.12 3.55 4.44
C ALA A 164 -17.40 2.81 5.58
N PRO A 165 -17.77 3.07 6.84
CA PRO A 165 -17.35 2.23 7.97
C PRO A 165 -17.70 0.75 7.74
N ALA A 166 -16.91 -0.16 8.31
CA ALA A 166 -17.12 -1.60 8.14
C ALA A 166 -18.52 -2.08 8.60
N GLY A 167 -19.05 -1.48 9.67
CA GLY A 167 -20.40 -1.80 10.17
C GLY A 167 -21.49 -1.36 9.20
N VAL A 168 -21.39 -0.14 8.66
CA VAL A 168 -22.30 0.33 7.59
C VAL A 168 -22.22 -0.56 6.37
N LEU A 169 -21.00 -0.90 5.93
CA LEU A 169 -20.84 -1.76 4.78
C LEU A 169 -21.46 -3.14 5.02
N ALA A 170 -21.29 -3.71 6.23
CA ALA A 170 -21.90 -4.99 6.61
C ALA A 170 -23.41 -5.02 6.37
N GLU A 171 -24.11 -3.98 6.81
CA GLU A 171 -25.57 -3.84 6.65
C GLU A 171 -25.99 -3.61 5.20
N LEU A 172 -25.15 -2.94 4.40
CA LEU A 172 -25.44 -2.71 2.97
C LEU A 172 -25.21 -3.95 2.11
N LEU A 173 -24.30 -4.86 2.49
CA LEU A 173 -23.88 -6.00 1.66
C LEU A 173 -25.03 -6.87 1.12
N PRO A 174 -26.09 -7.21 1.89
CA PRO A 174 -27.23 -7.98 1.39
C PRO A 174 -27.96 -7.32 0.22
N ALA A 175 -27.98 -5.98 0.18
CA ALA A 175 -28.61 -5.21 -0.88
C ALA A 175 -27.68 -5.00 -2.11
N LEU A 176 -26.38 -5.33 -1.98
CA LEU A 176 -25.41 -5.14 -3.06
C LEU A 176 -25.35 -6.33 -4.02
N ARG A 177 -25.20 -6.03 -5.32
CA ARG A 177 -24.98 -7.07 -6.33
C ARG A 177 -23.64 -7.80 -6.07
N PRO A 178 -23.55 -9.13 -6.32
CA PRO A 178 -22.34 -9.92 -6.03
C PRO A 178 -21.05 -9.39 -6.65
N HIS A 179 -21.11 -8.86 -7.87
CA HIS A 179 -19.93 -8.29 -8.53
C HIS A 179 -19.42 -7.01 -7.82
N THR A 180 -20.31 -6.20 -7.25
CA THR A 180 -19.95 -5.02 -6.45
C THR A 180 -19.23 -5.45 -5.18
N VAL A 181 -19.77 -6.44 -4.46
CA VAL A 181 -19.16 -6.99 -3.25
C VAL A 181 -17.76 -7.53 -3.55
N ARG A 182 -17.61 -8.32 -4.62
CA ARG A 182 -16.31 -8.84 -5.06
C ARG A 182 -15.31 -7.71 -5.37
N ASP A 183 -15.75 -6.64 -6.02
CA ASP A 183 -14.89 -5.51 -6.31
C ASP A 183 -14.44 -4.81 -5.01
N LEU A 184 -15.33 -4.65 -4.02
CA LEU A 184 -14.98 -4.13 -2.71
C LEU A 184 -13.90 -4.99 -2.02
N LEU A 185 -14.06 -6.32 -2.04
CA LEU A 185 -13.06 -7.26 -1.52
C LEU A 185 -11.71 -7.13 -2.24
N ARG A 186 -11.73 -7.06 -3.57
CA ARG A 186 -10.54 -6.84 -4.42
C ARG A 186 -9.80 -5.55 -4.07
N PHE A 187 -10.53 -4.53 -3.65
CA PHE A 187 -10.00 -3.21 -3.29
C PHE A 187 -9.76 -3.03 -1.79
N GLY A 188 -9.93 -4.09 -1.00
CA GLY A 188 -9.56 -4.11 0.41
C GLY A 188 -10.55 -3.41 1.33
N ALA A 189 -11.84 -3.41 0.97
CA ALA A 189 -12.91 -3.08 1.88
C ALA A 189 -12.88 -3.99 3.12
N GLU A 190 -13.27 -3.46 4.26
CA GLU A 190 -13.48 -4.26 5.45
C GLU A 190 -14.89 -4.86 5.40
N VAL A 191 -14.98 -6.18 5.34
CA VAL A 191 -16.24 -6.92 5.25
C VAL A 191 -16.29 -7.91 6.42
N PRO A 192 -17.47 -8.13 7.05
CA PRO A 192 -17.60 -9.12 8.10
C PRO A 192 -17.09 -10.50 7.66
N PRO A 193 -16.38 -11.25 8.53
CA PRO A 193 -15.80 -12.54 8.16
C PRO A 193 -16.82 -13.54 7.58
N ALA A 194 -18.04 -13.58 8.14
CA ALA A 194 -19.11 -14.46 7.66
C ALA A 194 -19.51 -14.14 6.21
N VAL A 195 -19.70 -12.85 5.90
CA VAL A 195 -20.04 -12.40 4.53
C VAL A 195 -18.86 -12.63 3.59
N LEU A 196 -17.63 -12.38 4.03
CA LEU A 196 -16.43 -12.65 3.24
C LEU A 196 -16.33 -14.13 2.84
N ALA A 197 -16.50 -15.04 3.80
CA ALA A 197 -16.45 -16.48 3.57
C ALA A 197 -17.56 -16.94 2.60
N GLU A 198 -18.80 -16.48 2.81
CA GLU A 198 -19.93 -16.77 1.93
C GLU A 198 -19.69 -16.29 0.49
N GLN A 199 -19.16 -15.07 0.32
CA GLN A 199 -18.88 -14.49 -1.00
C GLN A 199 -17.76 -15.23 -1.73
N ILE A 200 -16.70 -15.64 -1.01
CA ILE A 200 -15.61 -16.45 -1.59
C ILE A 200 -16.12 -17.85 -1.96
N ALA A 201 -16.96 -18.46 -1.11
CA ALA A 201 -17.57 -19.75 -1.38
C ALA A 201 -18.49 -19.72 -2.62
N ARG A 202 -19.25 -18.64 -2.83
CA ARG A 202 -20.12 -18.48 -4.03
C ARG A 202 -19.38 -18.03 -5.30
N ALA A 203 -18.17 -17.48 -5.17
CA ALA A 203 -17.41 -16.99 -6.32
C ALA A 203 -17.00 -18.13 -7.27
N THR A 204 -16.99 -17.85 -8.57
CA THR A 204 -16.51 -18.81 -9.58
C THR A 204 -14.99 -19.01 -9.47
N PRO A 205 -14.42 -20.10 -10.02
CA PRO A 205 -12.96 -20.33 -9.99
C PRO A 205 -12.14 -19.15 -10.54
N ALA A 206 -12.56 -18.56 -11.67
CA ALA A 206 -11.92 -17.40 -12.25
C ALA A 206 -11.96 -16.17 -11.32
N GLN A 207 -13.05 -16.00 -10.58
CA GLN A 207 -13.22 -14.89 -9.64
C GLN A 207 -12.34 -15.07 -8.39
N ARG A 208 -12.28 -16.28 -7.85
CA ARG A 208 -11.38 -16.61 -6.73
C ARG A 208 -9.92 -16.40 -7.11
N LEU A 209 -9.52 -16.79 -8.33
CA LEU A 209 -8.17 -16.54 -8.84
C LEU A 209 -7.88 -15.03 -8.99
N ALA A 210 -8.86 -14.25 -9.45
CA ALA A 210 -8.73 -12.79 -9.52
C ALA A 210 -8.57 -12.15 -8.13
N LEU A 211 -9.27 -12.66 -7.10
CA LEU A 211 -9.12 -12.24 -5.71
C LEU A 211 -7.76 -12.66 -5.13
N ALA A 212 -7.29 -13.89 -5.38
CA ALA A 212 -5.97 -14.36 -4.95
C ALA A 212 -4.82 -13.49 -5.49
N ARG A 213 -4.96 -13.00 -6.72
CA ARG A 213 -4.01 -12.12 -7.40
C ARG A 213 -4.25 -10.63 -7.11
N ALA A 214 -5.27 -10.28 -6.33
CA ALA A 214 -5.59 -8.90 -6.05
C ALA A 214 -4.48 -8.26 -5.21
N ARG A 215 -3.95 -7.14 -5.71
CA ARG A 215 -2.83 -6.43 -5.07
C ARG A 215 -3.22 -5.70 -3.77
N ARG A 216 -4.52 -5.44 -3.58
CA ARG A 216 -5.08 -4.65 -2.48
C ARG A 216 -6.03 -5.42 -1.60
N ALA A 217 -6.25 -6.70 -1.90
CA ALA A 217 -7.05 -7.55 -1.03
C ALA A 217 -6.42 -7.57 0.37
N ARG A 218 -7.28 -7.48 1.39
CA ARG A 218 -6.82 -7.57 2.77
C ARG A 218 -6.38 -9.00 3.11
N PRO A 219 -5.56 -9.20 4.15
CA PRO A 219 -5.14 -10.54 4.59
C PRO A 219 -6.30 -11.51 4.82
N GLU A 220 -7.47 -11.02 5.23
CA GLU A 220 -8.67 -11.84 5.44
C GLU A 220 -9.16 -12.52 4.17
N VAL A 221 -9.06 -11.85 3.02
CA VAL A 221 -9.42 -12.44 1.72
C VAL A 221 -8.50 -13.62 1.42
N ALA A 222 -7.21 -13.48 1.71
CA ALA A 222 -6.26 -14.57 1.56
C ALA A 222 -6.55 -15.70 2.57
N GLY A 223 -6.87 -15.39 3.82
CA GLY A 223 -7.29 -16.36 4.83
C GLY A 223 -8.47 -17.21 4.38
N ALA A 224 -9.54 -16.58 3.92
CA ALA A 224 -10.74 -17.25 3.43
C ALA A 224 -10.50 -18.04 2.12
N LEU A 225 -9.60 -17.57 1.23
CA LEU A 225 -9.19 -18.35 0.06
C LEU A 225 -8.38 -19.60 0.44
N ILE A 226 -7.53 -19.51 1.48
CA ILE A 226 -6.75 -20.65 1.99
C ILE A 226 -7.65 -21.72 2.59
N GLU A 227 -8.72 -21.31 3.28
CA GLU A 227 -9.71 -22.20 3.89
C GLU A 227 -10.48 -23.06 2.87
N LEU A 228 -10.52 -22.67 1.60
CA LEU A 228 -11.08 -23.52 0.53
C LEU A 228 -10.25 -24.78 0.25
N GLY A 229 -9.00 -24.85 0.73
CA GLY A 229 -8.15 -26.03 0.57
C GLY A 229 -7.68 -26.29 -0.87
N ASP A 230 -7.74 -25.31 -1.76
CA ASP A 230 -7.31 -25.40 -3.15
C ASP A 230 -5.81 -25.03 -3.29
N SER A 231 -5.00 -25.99 -3.74
CA SER A 231 -3.55 -25.81 -3.88
C SER A 231 -3.18 -24.76 -4.94
N ALA A 232 -3.94 -24.63 -6.03
CA ALA A 232 -3.69 -23.65 -7.08
C ALA A 232 -4.03 -22.22 -6.62
N LEU A 233 -5.10 -22.05 -5.83
CA LEU A 233 -5.41 -20.78 -5.19
C LEU A 233 -4.36 -20.41 -4.14
N ASN A 234 -3.93 -21.36 -3.31
CA ASN A 234 -2.83 -21.17 -2.37
C ASN A 234 -1.55 -20.74 -3.09
N ALA A 235 -1.23 -21.33 -4.25
CA ALA A 235 -0.10 -20.92 -5.07
C ALA A 235 -0.23 -19.47 -5.56
N ALA A 236 -1.40 -19.09 -6.06
CA ALA A 236 -1.67 -17.74 -6.53
C ALA A 236 -1.54 -16.70 -5.41
N VAL A 237 -2.06 -17.01 -4.21
CA VAL A 237 -1.90 -16.16 -3.01
C VAL A 237 -0.42 -16.10 -2.59
N TYR A 238 0.27 -17.24 -2.52
CA TYR A 238 1.66 -17.30 -2.08
C TYR A 238 2.60 -16.46 -2.95
N LEU A 239 2.47 -16.63 -4.27
CA LEU A 239 3.32 -15.99 -5.27
C LEU A 239 2.93 -14.53 -5.55
N ASN A 240 1.81 -14.06 -5.03
CA ASN A 240 1.45 -12.65 -5.12
C ASN A 240 2.51 -11.80 -4.36
N PRO A 241 3.16 -10.82 -5.02
CA PRO A 241 4.20 -9.99 -4.41
C PRO A 241 3.73 -9.14 -3.23
N ARG A 242 2.42 -8.95 -3.07
CA ARG A 242 1.81 -8.20 -1.98
C ARG A 242 1.46 -9.06 -0.77
N THR A 243 1.54 -10.38 -0.89
CA THR A 243 1.28 -11.30 0.21
C THR A 243 2.41 -11.21 1.24
N GLY A 244 2.02 -10.90 2.48
CA GLY A 244 2.94 -10.80 3.60
C GLY A 244 3.47 -12.17 4.07
N PRO A 245 4.57 -12.20 4.83
CA PRO A 245 5.17 -13.44 5.32
C PRO A 245 4.23 -14.31 6.17
N ALA A 246 3.30 -13.70 6.92
CA ALA A 246 2.38 -14.44 7.78
C ALA A 246 1.37 -15.27 7.00
N ILE A 247 0.77 -14.70 5.94
CA ILE A 247 -0.12 -15.44 5.05
C ILE A 247 0.65 -16.56 4.32
N ARG A 248 1.88 -16.30 3.88
CA ARG A 248 2.74 -17.34 3.30
C ARG A 248 3.05 -18.46 4.30
N ALA A 249 3.33 -18.11 5.56
CA ALA A 249 3.59 -19.08 6.62
C ALA A 249 2.34 -19.91 6.93
N ARG A 250 1.14 -19.30 6.88
CA ARG A 250 -0.13 -20.01 7.00
C ARG A 250 -0.34 -21.01 5.86
N ILE A 251 -0.05 -20.63 4.61
CA ILE A 251 -0.10 -21.55 3.46
C ILE A 251 0.85 -22.73 3.67
N MET A 252 2.09 -22.45 4.08
CA MET A 252 3.08 -23.50 4.34
C MET A 252 2.67 -24.42 5.50
N ALA A 253 2.07 -23.87 6.55
CA ALA A 253 1.55 -24.63 7.68
C ALA A 253 0.26 -25.41 7.35
N SER A 254 -0.46 -25.05 6.28
CA SER A 254 -1.77 -25.64 5.95
C SER A 254 -1.65 -27.10 5.53
N THR A 255 -2.64 -27.91 5.86
CA THR A 255 -2.69 -29.34 5.47
C THR A 255 -2.93 -29.55 3.98
N THR A 256 -3.28 -28.51 3.23
CA THR A 256 -3.42 -28.55 1.78
C THR A 256 -2.07 -28.87 1.12
N PRO A 257 -2.01 -29.84 0.18
CA PRO A 257 -0.80 -30.14 -0.56
C PRO A 257 -0.23 -28.88 -1.23
N LEU A 258 1.08 -28.69 -1.12
CA LEU A 258 1.74 -27.54 -1.72
C LEU A 258 1.77 -27.69 -3.24
N HIS A 259 1.36 -26.65 -3.96
CA HIS A 259 1.42 -26.67 -5.42
C HIS A 259 2.88 -26.68 -5.92
N PRO A 260 3.23 -27.45 -6.97
CA PRO A 260 4.61 -27.59 -7.45
C PRO A 260 5.32 -26.28 -7.75
N THR A 261 4.61 -25.29 -8.32
CA THR A 261 5.19 -23.97 -8.64
C THR A 261 5.64 -23.20 -7.41
N VAL A 262 5.03 -23.43 -6.24
CA VAL A 262 5.47 -22.81 -4.98
C VAL A 262 6.75 -23.47 -4.49
N ALA A 263 6.79 -24.81 -4.50
CA ALA A 263 7.98 -25.57 -4.13
C ALA A 263 9.18 -25.18 -5.03
N GLU A 264 8.98 -25.18 -6.36
CA GLU A 264 9.99 -24.77 -7.33
C GLU A 264 10.47 -23.34 -7.06
N ARG A 265 9.56 -22.39 -6.83
CA ARG A 265 9.93 -21.00 -6.54
C ARG A 265 10.76 -20.88 -5.27
N VAL A 266 10.37 -21.58 -4.21
CA VAL A 266 11.08 -21.60 -2.92
C VAL A 266 12.47 -22.21 -3.06
N CYS A 267 12.63 -23.24 -3.90
CA CYS A 267 13.90 -23.94 -4.16
C CYS A 267 14.81 -23.24 -5.18
N ARG A 268 14.36 -22.22 -5.92
CA ARG A 268 15.19 -21.45 -6.87
C ARG A 268 15.50 -20.01 -6.44
N ASP A 269 14.58 -19.35 -5.74
CA ASP A 269 14.67 -17.91 -5.49
C ASP A 269 15.33 -17.62 -4.13
N TRP A 270 16.43 -16.86 -4.11
CA TRP A 270 17.07 -16.43 -2.87
C TRP A 270 16.30 -15.35 -2.07
N ALA A 271 15.12 -14.90 -2.54
CA ALA A 271 14.29 -13.93 -1.84
C ALA A 271 13.81 -14.45 -0.47
N ILE A 272 14.28 -13.82 0.60
CA ILE A 272 13.95 -14.19 2.00
C ILE A 272 12.44 -14.18 2.24
N THR A 273 11.70 -13.24 1.66
CA THR A 273 10.23 -13.14 1.85
C THR A 273 9.48 -14.34 1.27
N ILE A 274 10.06 -15.02 0.28
CA ILE A 274 9.50 -16.21 -0.37
C ILE A 274 9.95 -17.48 0.35
N ARG A 275 11.21 -17.53 0.80
CA ARG A 275 11.77 -18.75 1.38
C ARG A 275 11.51 -18.91 2.86
N LEU A 276 11.60 -17.84 3.62
CA LEU A 276 11.52 -17.95 5.07
C LEU A 276 10.22 -18.62 5.55
N PRO A 277 9.04 -18.35 4.95
CA PRO A 277 7.81 -19.07 5.28
C PRO A 277 7.86 -20.60 5.10
N ALA A 278 8.83 -21.14 4.37
CA ALA A 278 8.98 -22.58 4.22
C ALA A 278 9.41 -23.30 5.50
N LEU A 279 9.86 -22.58 6.55
CA LEU A 279 10.11 -23.19 7.86
C LEU A 279 8.85 -23.78 8.52
N TRP A 280 7.64 -23.36 8.10
CA TRP A 280 6.36 -23.90 8.56
C TRP A 280 5.89 -25.11 7.75
N SER A 281 6.57 -25.43 6.65
CA SER A 281 6.11 -26.47 5.71
C SER A 281 6.18 -27.88 6.27
N GLY A 282 7.04 -28.13 7.26
CA GLY A 282 7.39 -29.48 7.72
C GLY A 282 7.98 -30.37 6.62
N ASP A 283 8.32 -29.84 5.45
CA ASP A 283 8.98 -30.55 4.38
C ASP A 283 10.52 -30.40 4.54
N PRO A 284 11.28 -31.51 4.58
CA PRO A 284 12.72 -31.48 4.83
C PRO A 284 13.52 -30.62 3.83
N LEU A 285 13.13 -30.63 2.55
CA LEU A 285 13.80 -29.88 1.49
C LEU A 285 13.47 -28.39 1.59
N LEU A 286 12.18 -28.05 1.76
CA LEU A 286 11.73 -26.67 1.83
C LEU A 286 12.24 -25.98 3.10
N VAL A 287 12.26 -26.67 4.25
CA VAL A 287 12.85 -26.13 5.49
C VAL A 287 14.33 -25.81 5.29
N ARG A 288 15.09 -26.70 4.65
CA ARG A 288 16.52 -26.46 4.39
C ARG A 288 16.74 -25.37 3.36
N SER A 289 15.89 -25.30 2.34
CA SER A 289 15.87 -24.15 1.44
C SER A 289 15.74 -22.84 2.23
N ALA A 290 14.87 -22.75 3.24
CA ALA A 290 14.74 -21.54 4.04
C ALA A 290 15.99 -21.19 4.87
N LEU A 291 16.76 -22.19 5.29
CA LEU A 291 17.89 -22.05 6.21
C LEU A 291 19.24 -21.83 5.50
N LEU A 292 19.36 -22.16 4.21
CA LEU A 292 20.61 -21.94 3.45
C LEU A 292 21.05 -20.48 3.42
N ARG A 293 22.34 -20.23 3.65
CA ARG A 293 22.92 -18.88 3.69
C ARG A 293 23.35 -18.39 2.30
N ARG A 294 22.58 -17.46 1.72
CA ARG A 294 22.90 -16.84 0.40
C ARG A 294 24.35 -16.36 0.30
N GLY A 295 24.78 -15.54 1.25
CA GLY A 295 26.09 -14.91 1.22
C GLY A 295 27.25 -15.83 1.62
N ALA A 296 26.96 -17.08 1.98
CA ALA A 296 27.98 -18.05 2.36
C ALA A 296 28.29 -19.06 1.24
N LEU A 297 27.47 -19.11 0.19
CA LEU A 297 27.50 -20.13 -0.85
C LEU A 297 27.73 -19.47 -2.20
N GLY A 298 28.68 -20.01 -2.98
CA GLY A 298 28.98 -19.54 -4.34
C GLY A 298 28.06 -20.09 -5.44
N LEU A 299 27.13 -20.99 -5.09
CA LEU A 299 26.31 -21.74 -6.03
C LEU A 299 24.84 -21.25 -6.06
N PRO A 300 24.11 -21.50 -7.17
CA PRO A 300 22.65 -21.34 -7.21
C PRO A 300 21.94 -22.20 -6.14
N LEU A 301 20.79 -21.71 -5.64
CA LEU A 301 20.05 -22.38 -4.57
C LEU A 301 19.66 -23.82 -4.92
N SER A 302 19.20 -24.04 -6.15
CA SER A 302 18.78 -25.37 -6.61
C SER A 302 19.94 -26.36 -6.64
N GLU A 303 21.14 -25.89 -6.97
CA GLU A 303 22.35 -26.73 -6.98
C GLU A 303 22.78 -27.07 -5.56
N CYS A 304 22.76 -26.10 -4.64
CA CYS A 304 23.00 -26.39 -3.22
C CYS A 304 22.02 -27.43 -2.68
N LEU A 305 20.73 -27.33 -3.03
CA LEU A 305 19.73 -28.28 -2.58
C LEU A 305 19.94 -29.67 -3.17
N ALA A 306 20.30 -29.77 -4.45
CA ALA A 306 20.64 -31.04 -5.09
C ALA A 306 21.86 -31.72 -4.44
N ILE A 307 22.94 -30.96 -4.21
CA ILE A 307 24.13 -31.44 -3.49
C ILE A 307 23.77 -31.95 -2.09
N TRP A 308 22.93 -31.20 -1.37
CA TRP A 308 22.48 -31.61 -0.04
C TRP A 308 21.63 -32.88 -0.07
N GLN A 309 20.72 -33.03 -1.04
CA GLN A 309 19.91 -34.24 -1.16
C GLN A 309 20.76 -35.48 -1.46
N GLU A 310 21.81 -35.35 -2.27
CA GLU A 310 22.71 -36.45 -2.63
C GLU A 310 23.72 -36.77 -1.52
N ARG A 311 24.31 -35.74 -0.89
CA ARG A 311 25.53 -35.88 -0.05
C ARG A 311 25.37 -35.32 1.37
N GLY A 312 24.18 -34.87 1.74
CA GLY A 312 23.92 -34.24 3.02
C GLY A 312 24.68 -32.92 3.23
N VAL A 313 24.81 -32.51 4.49
CA VAL A 313 25.51 -31.26 4.85
C VAL A 313 27.00 -31.30 4.51
N GLU A 314 27.63 -32.47 4.53
CA GLU A 314 29.06 -32.63 4.22
C GLU A 314 29.36 -32.25 2.76
N GLY A 315 28.47 -32.60 1.82
CA GLY A 315 28.61 -32.21 0.41
C GLY A 315 28.57 -30.70 0.18
N LEU A 316 27.91 -29.94 1.07
CA LEU A 316 27.82 -28.47 0.97
C LEU A 316 29.03 -27.73 1.56
N ARG A 317 29.78 -28.36 2.48
CA ARG A 317 30.89 -27.69 3.19
C ARG A 317 31.99 -27.15 2.26
N PRO A 318 32.43 -27.87 1.21
CA PRO A 318 33.45 -27.36 0.27
C PRO A 318 33.03 -26.06 -0.42
N TYR A 319 31.73 -25.83 -0.60
CA TYR A 319 31.18 -24.66 -1.28
C TYR A 319 30.78 -23.53 -0.33
N THR A 320 31.05 -23.70 0.97
CA THR A 320 30.63 -22.77 2.02
C THR A 320 31.82 -21.95 2.52
N HIS A 321 31.84 -20.66 2.20
CA HIS A 321 32.91 -19.75 2.61
C HIS A 321 32.75 -19.22 4.05
N HIS A 322 31.55 -19.35 4.63
CA HIS A 322 31.28 -18.89 5.99
C HIS A 322 31.71 -19.95 7.02
N VAL A 323 32.81 -19.66 7.71
CA VAL A 323 33.41 -20.55 8.71
C VAL A 323 33.22 -19.96 10.11
N VAL A 324 32.74 -20.78 11.06
CA VAL A 324 32.49 -20.39 12.46
C VAL A 324 33.47 -21.13 13.37
N PRO A 325 34.05 -20.47 14.38
CA PRO A 325 34.79 -21.16 15.43
C PRO A 325 33.83 -21.99 16.29
N MET A 326 34.08 -23.30 16.36
CA MET A 326 33.40 -24.26 17.23
C MET A 326 34.41 -24.83 18.24
N PRO A 327 33.96 -25.44 19.34
CA PRO A 327 34.86 -26.11 20.29
C PRO A 327 35.75 -27.18 19.64
N THR A 328 35.28 -27.80 18.55
CA THR A 328 35.99 -28.83 17.78
C THR A 328 36.85 -28.26 16.64
N GLY A 329 36.93 -26.93 16.50
CA GLY A 329 37.68 -26.25 15.44
C GLY A 329 36.82 -25.35 14.56
N ARG A 330 37.42 -24.85 13.48
CA ARG A 330 36.73 -24.00 12.50
C ARG A 330 35.91 -24.86 11.54
N GLN A 331 34.60 -24.60 11.45
CA GLN A 331 33.70 -25.41 10.62
C GLN A 331 32.88 -24.53 9.67
N ALA A 332 32.76 -24.97 8.42
CA ALA A 332 31.91 -24.32 7.42
C ALA A 332 30.42 -24.54 7.74
N GLN A 333 29.63 -23.46 7.69
CA GLN A 333 28.23 -23.44 8.15
C GLN A 333 27.26 -23.07 7.02
N PRO A 334 26.79 -24.04 6.22
CA PRO A 334 25.91 -23.76 5.08
C PRO A 334 24.52 -23.26 5.52
N PHE A 335 24.05 -23.74 6.68
CA PHE A 335 22.75 -23.40 7.23
C PHE A 335 22.82 -22.32 8.32
N ARG A 336 21.74 -21.54 8.44
CA ARG A 336 21.55 -20.54 9.48
C ARG A 336 20.47 -21.05 10.44
N ALA A 337 20.83 -21.27 11.70
CA ALA A 337 19.85 -21.53 12.74
C ALA A 337 18.88 -20.32 12.88
N PRO A 338 17.58 -20.57 13.07
CA PRO A 338 16.63 -19.51 13.39
C PRO A 338 17.11 -18.72 14.61
N ARG A 339 17.11 -17.39 14.52
CA ARG A 339 17.57 -16.52 15.63
C ARG A 339 16.72 -16.71 16.89
N TYR A 340 15.44 -17.01 16.72
CA TYR A 340 14.50 -17.17 17.81
C TYR A 340 14.26 -18.64 18.09
N ARG A 341 14.49 -19.04 19.35
CA ARG A 341 14.26 -20.41 19.82
C ARG A 341 12.85 -20.91 19.51
N LEU A 342 11.84 -20.04 19.64
CA LEU A 342 10.45 -20.40 19.33
C LEU A 342 10.27 -20.84 17.86
N VAL A 343 10.90 -20.13 16.92
CA VAL A 343 10.84 -20.49 15.49
C VAL A 343 11.47 -21.85 15.25
N LEU A 344 12.65 -22.11 15.84
CA LEU A 344 13.29 -23.42 15.75
C LEU A 344 12.38 -24.52 16.29
N LEU A 345 11.80 -24.34 17.48
CA LEU A 345 10.90 -25.33 18.08
C LEU A 345 9.66 -25.58 17.20
N ILE A 346 9.09 -24.54 16.59
CA ILE A 346 7.97 -24.68 15.65
C ILE A 346 8.40 -25.43 14.39
N THR A 347 9.57 -25.10 13.81
CA THR A 347 10.12 -25.82 12.65
C THR A 347 10.32 -27.30 12.95
N LEU A 348 10.91 -27.63 14.10
CA LEU A 348 11.12 -29.00 14.54
C LEU A 348 9.81 -29.74 14.77
N LEU A 349 8.84 -29.10 15.42
CA LEU A 349 7.50 -29.67 15.59
C LEU A 349 6.85 -29.97 14.24
N ARG A 350 6.88 -29.03 13.29
CA ARG A 350 6.28 -29.22 11.96
C ARG A 350 6.96 -30.31 11.14
N LEU A 351 8.29 -30.39 11.18
CA LEU A 351 9.04 -31.50 10.58
C LEU A 351 8.66 -32.83 11.23
N GLY A 352 8.58 -32.84 12.57
CA GLY A 352 8.18 -34.01 13.33
C GLY A 352 6.77 -34.51 12.97
N GLU A 353 5.82 -33.60 12.83
CA GLU A 353 4.43 -33.91 12.48
C GLU A 353 4.25 -34.44 11.05
N ARG A 354 5.04 -33.95 10.09
CA ARG A 354 4.89 -34.31 8.66
C ARG A 354 5.86 -35.37 8.14
N SER A 355 7.06 -35.41 8.69
CA SER A 355 8.15 -36.28 8.22
C SER A 355 8.76 -37.11 9.35
N GLY A 356 8.16 -37.09 10.53
CA GLY A 356 8.57 -37.87 11.69
C GLY A 356 9.69 -37.23 12.53
N PRO A 357 9.86 -37.65 13.80
CA PRO A 357 10.88 -37.10 14.71
C PRO A 357 12.30 -37.19 14.17
N ARG A 358 12.59 -38.20 13.33
CA ARG A 358 13.90 -38.38 12.73
C ARG A 358 14.29 -37.22 11.82
N ALA A 359 13.38 -36.72 10.98
CA ALA A 359 13.64 -35.58 10.11
C ALA A 359 13.97 -34.30 10.91
N ALA A 360 13.34 -34.13 12.07
CA ALA A 360 13.64 -33.02 12.98
C ALA A 360 15.02 -33.20 13.66
N LEU A 361 15.40 -34.43 14.05
CA LEU A 361 16.74 -34.74 14.55
C LEU A 361 17.83 -34.50 13.50
N ASP A 362 17.59 -34.91 12.25
CA ASP A 362 18.51 -34.66 11.15
C ASP A 362 18.70 -33.14 10.92
N LEU A 363 17.63 -32.34 11.04
CA LEU A 363 17.75 -30.88 11.00
C LEU A 363 18.61 -30.36 12.18
N VAL A 364 18.43 -30.87 13.40
CA VAL A 364 19.26 -30.47 14.55
C VAL A 364 20.73 -30.76 14.30
N ALA A 365 21.06 -31.89 13.64
CA ALA A 365 22.43 -32.23 13.27
C ALA A 365 23.00 -31.35 12.15
N ASP A 366 22.17 -30.96 11.18
CA ASP A 366 22.56 -30.05 10.09
C ASP A 366 22.83 -28.61 10.57
N LEU A 367 22.23 -28.22 11.70
CA LEU A 367 22.36 -26.89 12.29
C LEU A 367 23.51 -26.85 13.31
N ALA A 368 24.46 -25.92 13.15
CA ALA A 368 25.38 -25.59 14.25
C ALA A 368 24.68 -24.78 15.35
N LEU A 369 23.96 -25.49 16.20
CA LEU A 369 23.41 -24.97 17.43
C LEU A 369 24.46 -25.02 18.55
N PRO A 370 24.41 -24.10 19.54
CA PRO A 370 25.16 -24.27 20.78
C PRO A 370 24.82 -25.61 21.45
N GLU A 371 25.82 -26.31 21.98
CA GLU A 371 25.65 -27.67 22.51
C GLU A 371 24.50 -27.80 23.54
N PRO A 372 24.33 -26.89 24.52
CA PRO A 372 23.20 -26.97 25.45
C PRO A 372 21.83 -26.93 24.75
N LEU A 373 21.71 -26.16 23.67
CA LEU A 373 20.48 -26.07 22.89
C LEU A 373 20.29 -27.32 22.01
N ALA A 374 21.36 -27.83 21.39
CA ALA A 374 21.33 -29.05 20.59
C ALA A 374 20.92 -30.26 21.44
N ALA A 375 21.54 -30.44 22.62
CA ALA A 375 21.22 -31.48 23.58
C ALA A 375 19.76 -31.42 24.02
N ARG A 376 19.25 -30.23 24.36
CA ARG A 376 17.84 -30.04 24.72
C ARG A 376 16.89 -30.38 23.57
N CYS A 377 17.23 -30.02 22.32
CA CYS A 377 16.40 -30.39 21.17
C CYS A 377 16.38 -31.91 20.95
N ARG A 378 17.53 -32.59 21.09
CA ARG A 378 17.64 -34.05 21.00
C ARG A 378 16.81 -34.75 22.07
N GLU A 379 16.88 -34.28 23.31
CA GLU A 379 16.08 -34.78 24.43
C GLU A 379 14.57 -34.66 24.13
N LEU A 380 14.11 -33.49 23.69
CA LEU A 380 12.70 -33.28 23.34
C LEU A 380 12.23 -34.25 22.24
N LEU A 381 13.08 -34.52 21.26
CA LEU A 381 12.79 -35.31 20.06
C LEU A 381 12.92 -36.84 20.23
N THR A 382 13.34 -37.34 21.40
CA THR A 382 13.64 -38.77 21.61
C THR A 382 12.53 -39.52 22.36
N GLY A 383 12.05 -40.65 21.85
CA GLY A 383 11.03 -41.49 22.51
C GLY A 383 9.60 -41.28 21.99
N PRO A 384 8.62 -42.05 22.50
CA PRO A 384 7.27 -42.12 21.93
C PRO A 384 6.49 -40.79 22.02
N ASP A 385 6.65 -40.04 23.12
CA ASP A 385 5.89 -38.79 23.36
C ASP A 385 6.63 -37.52 22.88
N ALA A 386 7.59 -37.67 21.96
CA ALA A 386 8.45 -36.58 21.52
C ALA A 386 7.68 -35.35 20.98
N LEU A 387 6.66 -35.60 20.16
CA LEU A 387 5.86 -34.52 19.57
C LEU A 387 5.01 -33.79 20.62
N ASP A 388 4.48 -34.48 21.63
CA ASP A 388 3.68 -33.86 22.68
C ASP A 388 4.53 -33.00 23.63
N ARG A 389 5.75 -33.44 23.92
CA ARG A 389 6.72 -32.59 24.64
C ARG A 389 7.11 -31.36 23.83
N LEU A 390 7.31 -31.50 22.52
CA LEU A 390 7.56 -30.35 21.64
C LEU A 390 6.37 -29.39 21.60
N ARG A 391 5.13 -29.89 21.51
CA ARG A 391 3.91 -29.05 21.59
C ARG A 391 3.86 -28.28 22.90
N THR A 392 4.16 -28.95 24.01
CA THR A 392 4.21 -28.34 25.35
C THR A 392 5.29 -27.25 25.44
N GLU A 393 6.50 -27.53 24.94
CA GLU A 393 7.59 -26.57 24.93
C GLU A 393 7.29 -25.38 24.00
N VAL A 394 6.67 -25.61 22.83
CA VAL A 394 6.20 -24.55 21.93
C VAL A 394 5.13 -23.71 22.62
N ALA A 395 4.14 -24.30 23.31
CA ALA A 395 3.12 -23.57 24.03
C ALA A 395 3.72 -22.71 25.17
N ALA A 396 4.64 -23.28 25.96
CA ALA A 396 5.36 -22.57 27.01
C ALA A 396 6.24 -21.42 26.46
N ALA A 397 6.84 -21.63 25.30
CA ALA A 397 7.69 -20.65 24.64
C ALA A 397 6.90 -19.58 23.85
N GLY A 398 5.70 -19.92 23.38
CA GLY A 398 4.94 -19.23 22.33
C GLY A 398 3.72 -18.43 22.79
N GLY A 399 3.51 -18.24 24.09
CA GLY A 399 2.32 -17.57 24.60
C GLY A 399 2.12 -16.12 24.14
N THR A 400 0.86 -15.72 23.99
CA THR A 400 0.41 -14.38 23.57
C THR A 400 0.99 -13.25 24.43
N ARG A 401 1.22 -13.51 25.73
CA ARG A 401 1.92 -12.56 26.63
C ARG A 401 3.34 -12.24 26.19
N ARG A 402 4.09 -13.23 25.67
CA ARG A 402 5.45 -13.03 25.12
C ARG A 402 5.40 -12.31 23.77
N LEU A 403 4.40 -12.61 22.94
CA LEU A 403 4.15 -11.85 21.71
C LEU A 403 3.87 -10.38 22.02
N ALA A 404 2.94 -10.07 22.95
CA ALA A 404 2.65 -8.72 23.39
C ALA A 404 3.89 -7.98 23.94
N ARG A 405 4.73 -8.65 24.73
CA ARG A 405 5.99 -8.09 25.23
C ARG A 405 6.97 -7.76 24.09
N ARG A 406 7.10 -8.64 23.10
CA ARG A 406 7.94 -8.43 21.92
C ARG A 406 7.42 -7.32 21.01
N LEU A 407 6.10 -7.19 20.87
CA LEU A 407 5.51 -6.07 20.15
C LEU A 407 5.83 -4.71 20.80
N ARG A 408 6.15 -4.69 22.11
CA ARG A 408 6.56 -3.49 22.84
C ARG A 408 8.08 -3.26 22.83
N GLY A 409 8.88 -4.31 23.01
CA GLY A 409 10.34 -4.23 22.93
C GLY A 409 10.79 -4.01 21.49
N HIS A 410 11.56 -2.96 21.22
CA HIS A 410 11.95 -2.52 19.87
C HIS A 410 12.13 -3.67 18.86
N LEU A 411 11.24 -3.70 17.87
CA LEU A 411 11.24 -4.70 16.81
C LEU A 411 12.55 -4.58 16.02
N PRO A 412 13.39 -5.62 15.95
CA PRO A 412 14.55 -5.59 15.06
C PRO A 412 14.09 -5.39 13.62
N GLY A 413 14.94 -4.72 12.84
CA GLY A 413 14.68 -4.44 11.43
C GLY A 413 14.24 -5.68 10.66
N VAL A 414 13.20 -5.50 9.84
CA VAL A 414 12.66 -6.42 8.82
C VAL A 414 12.05 -7.74 9.36
N GLY A 415 10.71 -7.82 9.38
CA GLY A 415 9.94 -9.01 8.96
C GLY A 415 9.92 -10.29 9.81
N TRP A 416 10.80 -10.48 10.79
CA TRP A 416 10.94 -11.76 11.52
C TRP A 416 9.88 -12.05 12.62
N PRO A 417 9.38 -11.09 13.42
CA PRO A 417 8.55 -11.41 14.60
C PRO A 417 7.17 -12.04 14.29
N MET A 418 6.63 -11.84 13.08
CA MET A 418 5.26 -12.28 12.74
C MET A 418 5.18 -13.65 12.08
N ILE A 419 6.34 -14.21 11.80
CA ILE A 419 6.47 -15.54 11.29
C ILE A 419 6.34 -16.57 12.46
N GLU A 420 6.49 -16.10 13.71
CA GLU A 420 6.62 -16.97 14.89
C GLU A 420 5.31 -17.56 15.40
N THR A 421 4.14 -17.07 14.98
CA THR A 421 2.84 -17.56 15.45
C THR A 421 1.83 -17.56 14.29
N PRO A 422 1.58 -18.70 13.63
CA PRO A 422 0.58 -18.76 12.56
C PRO A 422 -0.86 -18.49 13.07
N VAL A 423 -1.07 -18.60 14.39
CA VAL A 423 -2.33 -18.28 15.06
C VAL A 423 -2.06 -17.22 16.14
N VAL A 424 -2.81 -16.13 16.11
CA VAL A 424 -2.72 -15.02 17.07
C VAL A 424 -3.98 -15.05 17.94
N ASP A 425 -3.81 -15.10 19.27
CA ASP A 425 -4.90 -14.88 20.21
C ASP A 425 -5.21 -13.38 20.28
N TRP A 426 -6.19 -12.99 19.48
CA TRP A 426 -6.62 -11.60 19.36
C TRP A 426 -7.21 -11.01 20.63
N ALA A 427 -7.82 -11.83 21.50
CA ALA A 427 -8.43 -11.35 22.73
C ALA A 427 -7.36 -10.86 23.71
N GLU A 428 -6.28 -11.63 23.91
CA GLU A 428 -5.17 -11.23 24.77
C GLU A 428 -4.34 -10.09 24.15
N ILE A 429 -4.15 -10.04 22.82
CA ILE A 429 -3.50 -8.91 22.15
C ILE A 429 -4.30 -7.61 22.33
N ARG A 430 -5.63 -7.64 22.21
CA ARG A 430 -6.50 -6.48 22.50
C ARG A 430 -6.38 -6.05 23.95
N ARG A 431 -6.46 -7.00 24.89
CA ARG A 431 -6.30 -6.73 26.33
C ARG A 431 -4.93 -6.09 26.63
N ALA A 432 -3.87 -6.58 25.99
CA ALA A 432 -2.54 -6.01 26.11
C ALA A 432 -2.46 -4.59 25.53
N HIS A 433 -3.06 -4.33 24.36
CA HIS A 433 -3.11 -3.01 23.75
C HIS A 433 -3.85 -1.99 24.63
N ARG A 434 -5.01 -2.36 25.19
CA ARG A 434 -5.78 -1.48 26.08
C ARG A 434 -5.02 -1.09 27.34
N ARG A 435 -4.28 -2.04 27.92
CA ARG A 435 -3.45 -1.79 29.12
C ARG A 435 -2.25 -0.89 28.81
N ASN A 436 -1.60 -1.10 27.68
CA ASN A 436 -0.47 -0.31 27.22
C ASN A 436 -0.42 -0.34 25.68
N PRO A 437 -0.80 0.77 25.02
CA PRO A 437 -0.91 0.84 23.57
C PRO A 437 0.38 0.44 22.86
N PHE A 438 0.21 -0.27 21.74
CA PHE A 438 1.33 -0.69 20.90
C PHE A 438 1.80 0.46 20.03
N GLY A 439 3.11 0.54 19.81
CA GLY A 439 3.69 1.50 18.89
C GLY A 439 3.31 1.24 17.43
N VAL A 440 3.51 2.26 16.59
CA VAL A 440 3.16 2.30 15.16
C VAL A 440 3.61 1.08 14.38
N ARG A 441 4.86 0.64 14.61
CA ARG A 441 5.46 -0.51 13.91
C ARG A 441 4.80 -1.82 14.30
N ALA A 442 4.50 -2.02 15.59
CA ALA A 442 3.81 -3.20 16.08
C ALA A 442 2.38 -3.30 15.54
N LEU A 443 1.65 -2.18 15.56
CA LEU A 443 0.34 -2.10 14.92
C LEU A 443 0.41 -2.41 13.42
N ALA A 444 1.50 -2.05 12.72
CA ALA A 444 1.66 -2.33 11.29
C ALA A 444 1.80 -3.83 11.01
N LEU A 445 2.51 -4.52 11.90
CA LEU A 445 2.70 -5.96 11.82
C LEU A 445 1.41 -6.72 12.12
N LEU A 446 0.64 -6.26 13.10
CA LEU A 446 -0.67 -6.84 13.44
C LEU A 446 -1.69 -6.65 12.31
N LEU A 447 -1.65 -5.54 11.58
CA LEU A 447 -2.49 -5.32 10.40
C LEU A 447 -2.25 -6.33 9.27
N ASP A 448 -1.04 -6.88 9.16
CA ASP A 448 -0.69 -7.84 8.11
C ASP A 448 -1.18 -9.27 8.45
N GLN A 449 -1.82 -9.47 9.61
CA GLN A 449 -2.38 -10.75 10.05
C GLN A 449 -3.85 -10.87 9.69
N ASP A 450 -4.24 -12.09 9.33
CA ASP A 450 -5.65 -12.44 9.20
C ASP A 450 -6.38 -12.36 10.55
N GLY A 451 -7.62 -11.89 10.53
CA GLY A 451 -8.48 -11.76 11.70
C GLY A 451 -8.15 -10.59 12.61
N CYS A 452 -7.27 -9.66 12.20
CA CYS A 452 -6.89 -8.50 13.02
C CYS A 452 -8.14 -7.68 13.44
N PRO A 453 -8.41 -7.49 14.74
CA PRO A 453 -9.59 -6.77 15.22
C PRO A 453 -9.65 -5.32 14.74
N SER A 454 -10.85 -4.86 14.36
CA SER A 454 -11.11 -3.49 13.88
C SER A 454 -10.61 -2.40 14.84
N GLU A 455 -10.65 -2.65 16.16
CA GLU A 455 -10.07 -1.78 17.19
C GLU A 455 -8.56 -1.53 16.96
N LEU A 456 -7.78 -2.58 16.71
CA LEU A 456 -6.34 -2.48 16.46
C LEU A 456 -6.05 -1.90 15.07
N ARG A 457 -6.94 -2.13 14.09
CA ARG A 457 -6.82 -1.51 12.76
C ARG A 457 -7.00 -0.01 12.83
N ARG A 458 -8.06 0.46 13.48
CA ARG A 458 -8.32 1.89 13.70
C ARG A 458 -7.16 2.55 14.44
N ALA A 459 -6.64 1.91 15.49
CA ALA A 459 -5.44 2.39 16.17
C ALA A 459 -4.23 2.48 15.23
N ALA A 460 -4.04 1.51 14.34
CA ALA A 460 -2.95 1.51 13.37
C ALA A 460 -3.09 2.59 12.28
N GLU A 461 -4.31 2.92 11.90
CA GLU A 461 -4.67 3.92 10.87
C GLU A 461 -4.66 5.36 11.41
N ALA A 462 -4.98 5.52 12.70
CA ALA A 462 -4.97 6.80 13.42
C ALA A 462 -3.55 7.37 13.58
N VAL A 463 -2.53 6.52 13.60
CA VAL A 463 -1.15 7.01 13.65
C VAL A 463 -0.74 7.58 12.28
N PRO A 464 -0.27 8.84 12.20
CA PRO A 464 0.40 9.36 11.02
C PRO A 464 1.61 8.48 10.69
N ARG A 465 1.52 7.68 9.62
CA ARG A 465 2.62 6.80 9.22
C ARG A 465 3.55 7.46 8.23
N SER A 466 4.81 7.03 8.35
CA SER A 466 5.86 7.08 7.34
C SER A 466 5.33 6.86 5.91
N PRO A 467 5.85 7.59 4.90
CA PRO A 467 5.34 7.63 3.53
C PRO A 467 5.33 6.29 2.77
N TYR A 468 5.92 5.23 3.34
CA TYR A 468 6.20 3.98 2.63
C TYR A 468 5.12 2.89 2.72
N ARG A 469 4.06 3.03 3.54
CA ARG A 469 2.94 2.06 3.54
C ARG A 469 1.61 2.73 3.16
N PRO A 470 0.95 2.30 2.07
CA PRO A 470 -0.41 2.75 1.78
C PRO A 470 -1.35 2.29 2.90
N ARG A 471 -2.25 3.18 3.35
CA ARG A 471 -3.37 2.82 4.23
C ARG A 471 -4.24 1.74 3.55
N PRO A 472 -4.73 0.72 4.28
CA PRO A 472 -5.88 -0.05 3.83
C PRO A 472 -7.07 0.91 3.61
N GLY A 473 -7.94 0.64 2.63
CA GLY A 473 -9.06 1.53 2.29
C GLY A 473 -8.72 2.71 1.36
N ARG A 474 -7.48 2.81 0.85
CA ARG A 474 -7.21 3.71 -0.29
C ARG A 474 -7.98 3.22 -1.51
N TRP A 475 -8.80 4.08 -2.09
CA TRP A 475 -9.38 3.88 -3.42
C TRP A 475 -8.32 3.40 -4.41
N PRO A 476 -8.63 2.39 -5.24
CA PRO A 476 -7.80 2.05 -6.39
C PRO A 476 -7.51 3.30 -7.21
N THR A 477 -6.23 3.64 -7.25
CA THR A 477 -5.67 4.12 -8.51
C THR A 477 -6.04 3.05 -9.53
N PRO A 478 -6.68 3.39 -10.65
CA PRO A 478 -7.04 2.39 -11.67
C PRO A 478 -5.84 1.47 -11.92
N VAL A 479 -5.99 0.18 -11.63
CA VAL A 479 -4.93 -0.83 -11.92
C VAL A 479 -4.98 -1.26 -13.39
N THR A 480 -5.79 -0.58 -14.20
CA THR A 480 -5.53 -0.40 -15.62
C THR A 480 -5.25 1.10 -15.82
N TRP A 481 -4.02 1.40 -16.28
CA TRP A 481 -3.53 2.67 -16.85
C TRP A 481 -2.57 3.49 -15.96
N SER A 482 -1.38 2.94 -15.74
CA SER A 482 -0.21 3.50 -15.03
C SER A 482 -0.26 3.48 -13.50
N ASP A 483 0.27 2.38 -12.97
CA ASP A 483 0.74 2.27 -11.59
C ASP A 483 2.06 3.06 -11.46
N PRO A 484 2.17 4.07 -10.56
CA PRO A 484 3.44 4.72 -10.28
C PRO A 484 4.46 3.81 -9.56
N ARG A 485 4.04 2.58 -9.20
CA ARG A 485 4.87 1.51 -8.64
C ARG A 485 5.07 0.32 -9.57
N GLY A 486 4.57 0.37 -10.81
CA GLY A 486 5.50 0.03 -11.88
C GLY A 486 6.67 0.97 -11.64
N MET A 487 7.90 0.50 -11.60
CA MET A 487 9.01 1.43 -11.68
C MET A 487 8.73 2.26 -12.93
N HIS A 488 8.12 3.45 -12.80
CA HIS A 488 8.42 4.53 -13.70
C HIS A 488 9.93 4.57 -13.55
N ARG A 489 10.62 4.04 -14.57
CA ARG A 489 11.96 4.51 -14.83
C ARG A 489 11.80 6.00 -14.70
N ARG A 490 12.42 6.57 -13.66
CA ARG A 490 12.36 8.02 -13.47
C ARG A 490 12.71 8.61 -14.84
N PRO A 491 12.03 9.64 -15.33
CA PRO A 491 12.54 10.42 -16.45
C PRO A 491 14.07 10.55 -16.26
N PRO A 492 14.90 10.27 -17.28
CA PRO A 492 16.35 10.22 -17.12
C PRO A 492 16.90 11.40 -16.31
N GLU A 493 16.32 12.58 -16.51
CA GLU A 493 16.60 13.81 -15.76
C GLU A 493 16.36 13.67 -14.24
N GLU A 494 15.19 13.21 -13.78
CA GLU A 494 14.94 12.95 -12.35
C GLU A 494 15.89 11.88 -11.77
N GLN A 495 16.27 10.90 -12.59
CA GLN A 495 17.18 9.83 -12.22
C GLN A 495 18.60 10.38 -11.99
N THR A 496 19.06 11.25 -12.90
CA THR A 496 20.33 11.96 -12.84
C THR A 496 20.36 12.90 -11.64
N THR A 497 19.38 13.79 -11.50
CA THR A 497 19.33 14.77 -10.39
C THR A 497 19.26 14.09 -9.02
N ALA A 498 18.45 13.02 -8.88
CA ALA A 498 18.42 12.27 -7.63
C ALA A 498 19.75 11.56 -7.33
N THR A 499 20.48 11.12 -8.37
CA THR A 499 21.81 10.51 -8.22
C THR A 499 22.85 11.57 -7.85
N GLU A 500 22.80 12.75 -8.44
CA GLU A 500 23.68 13.87 -8.12
C GLU A 500 23.48 14.36 -6.68
N LEU A 501 22.23 14.45 -6.22
CA LEU A 501 21.91 14.74 -4.81
C LEU A 501 22.43 13.65 -3.86
N ALA A 502 22.18 12.38 -4.17
CA ALA A 502 22.60 11.26 -3.33
C ALA A 502 24.13 11.09 -3.28
N THR A 503 24.85 11.53 -4.31
CA THR A 503 26.31 11.51 -4.39
C THR A 503 26.96 12.82 -3.94
N GLY A 504 26.17 13.81 -3.51
CA GLY A 504 26.67 15.13 -3.08
C GLY A 504 27.22 16.00 -4.20
N ARG A 505 26.99 15.64 -5.48
CA ARG A 505 27.41 16.40 -6.66
C ARG A 505 26.51 17.60 -6.95
N MET A 506 25.27 17.57 -6.45
CA MET A 506 24.35 18.71 -6.46
C MET A 506 24.04 19.11 -5.01
N PRO A 507 24.29 20.37 -4.61
CA PRO A 507 23.79 20.91 -3.36
C PRO A 507 22.26 20.90 -3.32
N LEU A 508 21.68 20.53 -2.17
CA LEU A 508 20.22 20.42 -2.01
C LEU A 508 19.48 21.75 -2.31
N ALA A 509 20.16 22.89 -2.12
CA ALA A 509 19.63 24.23 -2.44
C ALA A 509 19.37 24.44 -3.94
N GLU A 510 20.09 23.75 -4.81
CA GLU A 510 19.99 23.91 -6.27
C GLU A 510 18.78 23.20 -6.88
N VAL A 511 18.06 22.41 -6.08
CA VAL A 511 16.83 21.71 -6.49
C VAL A 511 15.74 22.70 -6.94
N LEU A 512 15.74 23.94 -6.45
CA LEU A 512 14.73 24.93 -6.81
C LEU A 512 15.04 25.66 -8.11
N THR A 513 16.30 25.68 -8.56
CA THR A 513 16.78 26.59 -9.61
C THR A 513 17.39 25.88 -10.82
N ARG A 514 17.86 24.63 -10.69
CA ARG A 514 18.51 23.90 -11.80
C ARG A 514 17.59 22.92 -12.53
N PRO A 515 16.90 21.99 -11.87
CA PRO A 515 16.02 21.07 -12.57
C PRO A 515 14.75 21.77 -13.04
N ARG A 516 14.15 21.24 -14.11
CA ARG A 516 12.82 21.65 -14.58
C ARG A 516 11.82 21.58 -13.43
N ALA A 517 10.87 22.52 -13.40
CA ALA A 517 9.95 22.69 -12.28
C ALA A 517 9.22 21.39 -11.89
N ALA A 518 8.81 20.59 -12.87
CA ALA A 518 8.17 19.29 -12.62
C ALA A 518 9.09 18.31 -11.85
N ALA A 519 10.34 18.16 -12.29
CA ALA A 519 11.32 17.29 -11.63
C ALA A 519 11.68 17.82 -10.24
N ALA A 520 11.86 19.13 -10.09
CA ALA A 520 12.08 19.79 -8.81
C ALA A 520 10.93 19.54 -7.82
N ALA A 521 9.68 19.63 -8.28
CA ALA A 521 8.48 19.42 -7.45
C ALA A 521 8.36 17.96 -6.98
N GLU A 522 8.65 16.99 -7.84
CA GLU A 522 8.71 15.57 -7.46
C GLU A 522 9.83 15.28 -6.44
N LEU A 523 11.00 15.91 -6.60
CA LEU A 523 12.11 15.79 -5.65
C LEU A 523 11.78 16.42 -4.30
N LEU A 524 11.12 17.58 -4.27
CA LEU A 524 10.61 18.21 -3.05
C LEU A 524 9.62 17.31 -2.30
N GLY A 525 8.70 16.67 -3.04
CA GLY A 525 7.76 15.70 -2.48
C GLY A 525 8.45 14.49 -1.83
N ARG A 526 9.70 14.22 -2.21
CA ARG A 526 10.51 13.09 -1.74
C ARG A 526 11.75 13.54 -0.95
N CYS A 527 11.83 14.79 -0.51
CA CYS A 527 13.06 15.35 0.07
C CYS A 527 13.59 14.54 1.27
N GLU A 528 12.71 13.97 2.10
CA GLU A 528 13.10 13.10 3.23
C GLU A 528 13.81 11.80 2.81
N ALA A 529 13.62 11.35 1.57
CA ALA A 529 14.21 10.12 1.05
C ALA A 529 15.53 10.36 0.28
N ILE A 530 15.79 11.59 -0.14
CA ILE A 530 16.92 11.96 -1.00
C ILE A 530 17.92 12.90 -0.31
N ALA A 531 17.50 13.61 0.74
CA ALA A 531 18.38 14.46 1.52
C ALA A 531 19.36 13.61 2.35
N PRO A 532 20.58 14.11 2.60
CA PRO A 532 21.58 13.41 3.39
C PRO A 532 21.12 13.19 4.85
N ASP A 533 20.30 14.10 5.38
CA ASP A 533 19.73 14.03 6.71
C ASP A 533 18.38 14.79 6.82
N ALA A 534 17.75 14.67 7.98
CA ALA A 534 16.47 15.31 8.27
C ALA A 534 16.55 16.86 8.37
N PRO A 535 17.62 17.47 8.93
CA PRO A 535 17.84 18.91 8.87
C PRO A 535 17.86 19.47 7.44
N ALA A 536 18.61 18.85 6.51
CA ALA A 536 18.69 19.29 5.13
C ALA A 536 17.33 19.19 4.41
N ALA A 537 16.58 18.10 4.63
CA ALA A 537 15.22 17.96 4.09
C ALA A 537 14.26 19.07 4.57
N ARG A 538 14.44 19.53 5.82
CA ARG A 538 13.67 20.63 6.41
C ARG A 538 14.07 21.97 5.81
N GLU A 539 15.36 22.23 5.71
CA GLU A 539 15.92 23.46 5.14
C GLU A 539 15.43 23.68 3.70
N LEU A 540 15.39 22.64 2.86
CA LEU A 540 14.87 22.75 1.49
C LEU A 540 13.38 23.15 1.46
N ARG A 541 12.56 22.58 2.36
CA ARG A 541 11.13 22.94 2.46
C ARG A 541 10.94 24.36 2.95
N GLU A 542 11.77 24.80 3.90
CA GLU A 542 11.76 26.17 4.42
C GLU A 542 12.17 27.17 3.35
N ARG A 543 13.21 26.86 2.56
CA ARG A 543 13.62 27.69 1.41
C ARG A 543 12.54 27.78 0.34
N PHE A 544 11.88 26.67 -0.01
CA PHE A 544 10.76 26.70 -0.97
C PHE A 544 9.57 27.50 -0.43
N ARG A 545 9.27 27.38 0.87
CA ARG A 545 8.24 28.19 1.52
C ARG A 545 8.60 29.67 1.51
N ALA A 546 9.82 30.03 1.91
CA ALA A 546 10.31 31.40 1.92
C ALA A 546 10.26 32.03 0.52
N LEU A 547 10.58 31.25 -0.52
CA LEU A 547 10.45 31.69 -1.92
C LEU A 547 8.99 32.04 -2.27
N ILE A 548 8.02 31.21 -1.87
CA ILE A 548 6.59 31.51 -2.10
C ILE A 548 6.16 32.73 -1.27
N GLU A 549 6.55 32.79 0.01
CA GLU A 549 6.19 33.89 0.92
C GLU A 549 6.76 35.23 0.46
N HIS A 550 7.95 35.23 -0.15
CA HIS A 550 8.58 36.42 -0.70
C HIS A 550 7.90 36.90 -1.99
N GLN A 551 7.37 35.98 -2.81
CA GLN A 551 6.83 36.29 -4.14
C GLN A 551 5.31 36.47 -4.16
N VAL A 552 4.59 35.94 -3.17
CA VAL A 552 3.13 35.78 -3.20
C VAL A 552 2.50 36.34 -1.92
N ALA A 553 1.72 37.42 -2.08
CA ALA A 553 0.93 38.00 -0.99
C ALA A 553 -0.08 36.97 -0.43
N PRO A 554 -0.42 37.00 0.88
CA PRO A 554 -1.31 36.03 1.51
C PRO A 554 -2.64 35.80 0.78
N GLU A 555 -3.27 36.87 0.31
CA GLU A 555 -4.52 36.91 -0.45
C GLU A 555 -4.40 36.24 -1.83
N ASP A 556 -3.21 36.28 -2.44
CA ASP A 556 -2.94 35.74 -3.78
C ASP A 556 -2.47 34.28 -3.74
N ARG A 557 -2.27 33.69 -2.55
CA ARG A 557 -1.73 32.32 -2.41
C ARG A 557 -2.58 31.26 -3.10
N VAL A 558 -3.90 31.41 -3.07
CA VAL A 558 -4.82 30.47 -3.72
C VAL A 558 -4.82 30.65 -5.25
N PRO A 559 -4.95 31.87 -5.80
CA PRO A 559 -4.75 32.13 -7.23
C PRO A 559 -3.37 31.68 -7.75
N PHE A 560 -2.29 32.04 -7.05
CA PHE A 560 -0.91 31.61 -7.33
C PHE A 560 -0.78 30.10 -7.41
N ALA A 561 -1.31 29.40 -6.40
CA ALA A 561 -1.32 27.95 -6.34
C ALA A 561 -1.93 27.36 -7.61
N VAL A 562 -3.09 27.88 -8.01
CA VAL A 562 -3.79 27.42 -9.21
C VAL A 562 -2.97 27.67 -10.48
N VAL A 563 -2.31 28.82 -10.61
CA VAL A 563 -1.50 29.15 -11.79
C VAL A 563 -0.23 28.31 -11.87
N ALA A 564 0.58 28.28 -10.80
CA ALA A 564 1.86 27.57 -10.76
C ALA A 564 1.69 26.12 -11.18
N LEU A 565 0.59 25.54 -10.75
CA LEU A 565 0.36 24.14 -10.93
C LEU A 565 -0.31 23.77 -12.25
N ARG A 566 -0.95 24.73 -12.93
CA ARG A 566 -1.36 24.58 -14.33
C ARG A 566 -0.17 24.65 -15.27
N LEU A 567 0.82 25.48 -14.93
CA LEU A 567 2.04 25.63 -15.71
C LEU A 567 3.00 24.44 -15.49
N LEU A 568 3.04 23.85 -14.29
CA LEU A 568 4.02 22.85 -13.87
C LEU A 568 4.34 21.72 -14.88
N PRO A 569 3.38 21.05 -15.55
CA PRO A 569 3.68 19.91 -16.42
C PRO A 569 4.55 20.27 -17.63
N ASP A 570 4.32 21.44 -18.22
CA ASP A 570 4.96 21.89 -19.46
C ASP A 570 5.88 23.11 -19.25
N PHE A 571 6.15 23.46 -17.99
CA PHE A 571 7.05 24.57 -17.67
C PHE A 571 8.49 24.15 -17.92
N GLU A 572 9.10 24.72 -18.96
CA GLU A 572 10.50 24.50 -19.34
C GLU A 572 11.49 25.03 -18.29
N GLY A 573 11.10 26.05 -17.52
CA GLY A 573 11.94 26.68 -16.50
C GLY A 573 12.05 25.89 -15.19
N SER A 574 12.85 26.43 -14.29
CA SER A 574 13.05 25.96 -12.93
C SER A 574 11.82 26.19 -12.04
N LEU A 575 11.79 25.53 -10.89
CA LEU A 575 10.70 25.71 -9.92
C LEU A 575 10.65 27.14 -9.37
N ALA A 576 11.79 27.82 -9.25
CA ALA A 576 11.84 29.23 -8.84
C ALA A 576 11.22 30.16 -9.89
N GLU A 577 11.54 29.95 -11.17
CA GLU A 577 10.94 30.69 -12.27
C GLU A 577 9.44 30.42 -12.38
N LEU A 578 9.01 29.19 -12.10
CA LEU A 578 7.59 28.84 -12.04
C LEU A 578 6.88 29.63 -10.95
N VAL A 579 7.47 29.72 -9.74
CA VAL A 579 6.90 30.48 -8.63
C VAL A 579 6.77 31.95 -9.01
N THR A 580 7.81 32.56 -9.56
CA THR A 580 7.79 33.96 -10.00
C THR A 580 6.74 34.20 -11.10
N THR A 581 6.69 33.32 -12.10
CA THR A 581 5.75 33.42 -13.23
C THR A 581 4.29 33.30 -12.75
N ALA A 582 4.04 32.34 -11.86
CA ALA A 582 2.72 32.14 -11.30
C ALA A 582 2.30 33.26 -10.36
N ALA A 583 3.23 33.81 -9.59
CA ALA A 583 2.98 34.94 -8.70
C ALA A 583 2.65 36.22 -9.48
N GLY A 584 3.32 36.44 -10.61
CA GLY A 584 3.01 37.52 -11.54
C GLY A 584 1.58 37.41 -12.09
N ALA A 585 1.18 36.22 -12.52
CA ALA A 585 -0.15 35.98 -13.07
C ALA A 585 -1.26 35.83 -12.03
N ALA A 586 -0.92 35.65 -10.75
CA ALA A 586 -1.88 35.63 -9.65
C ALA A 586 -2.35 37.03 -9.22
N ARG A 587 -1.50 38.04 -9.44
CA ARG A 587 -1.74 39.46 -9.09
C ARG A 587 -2.59 40.23 -10.12
N THR A 588 -2.84 39.62 -11.29
CA THR A 588 -3.58 40.16 -12.44
C THR A 588 -4.91 39.44 -12.62
#